data_AF-A0A953F3H1-F1
#
_entry.id   AF-A0A953F3H1-F1
#
_cell.length_a   1.000
_cell.length_b   1.000
_cell.length_c   1.000
_cell.angle_alpha   90.00
_cell.angle_beta   90.00
_cell.angle_gamma   90.00
#
_symmetry.space_group_name_H-M   'P 1'
#
loop_
_entity.id
_entity.type
_entity.pdbx_description
1 polymer ?
#
loop_
_entity_poly.entity_id
_entity_poly.type
_entity_poly.pdbx_seq_one_letter_code
_entity_poly.pdbx_strand_id
1 'polypeptide(L)'
;MSLLIDGYNLIFQTNFFGSGNDPRSLERSRKRLLDFLVNSFDEATRQRTTVVFDAKNAPHGLPRCEHYHGITVHFAAEYDNADAMIGDLLRHDSVPRQMTVVSSDHEVQKAAKRRRAKFIDSEVWYERILRQRAEPPTAPEDPTRSHGPLLTPEEISLLAKEMAEEQREDIFPPGYAEDLFGEEDP
;
A
#
# COMPACT_ATOMS: atom_id res chain seq x y z
N MET A 1 -8.19 3.98 3.03
CA MET A 1 -8.39 2.51 3.05
C MET A 1 -7.78 1.98 4.33
N SER A 2 -8.43 1.04 4.98
CA SER A 2 -7.91 0.37 6.18
C SER A 2 -7.39 -1.01 5.80
N LEU A 3 -6.30 -1.44 6.41
CA LEU A 3 -5.65 -2.71 6.11
C LEU A 3 -5.78 -3.65 7.30
N LEU A 4 -6.24 -4.86 7.06
CA LEU A 4 -6.35 -5.92 8.06
C LEU A 4 -5.48 -7.10 7.63
N ILE A 5 -4.44 -7.42 8.39
CA ILE A 5 -3.44 -8.41 8.03
C ILE A 5 -3.52 -9.59 8.99
N ASP A 6 -3.58 -10.81 8.44
CA ASP A 6 -3.34 -12.04 9.19
C ASP A 6 -1.83 -12.27 9.33
N GLY A 7 -1.31 -12.01 10.52
CA GLY A 7 0.12 -11.94 10.75
C GLY A 7 0.84 -13.28 10.63
N TYR A 8 0.24 -14.37 11.11
CA TYR A 8 0.87 -15.69 10.98
C TYR A 8 0.76 -16.24 9.58
N ASN A 9 -0.40 -16.09 8.94
CA ASN A 9 -0.54 -16.48 7.55
C ASN A 9 0.50 -15.76 6.68
N LEU A 10 0.69 -14.46 6.86
CA LEU A 10 1.70 -13.70 6.16
C LEU A 10 3.11 -14.24 6.44
N ILE A 11 3.48 -14.45 7.71
CA ILE A 11 4.81 -14.99 8.09
C ILE A 11 5.08 -16.35 7.45
N PHE A 12 4.08 -17.25 7.45
CA PHE A 12 4.20 -18.59 6.87
C PHE A 12 4.36 -18.55 5.35
N GLN A 13 3.57 -17.73 4.66
CA GLN A 13 3.59 -17.68 3.19
C GLN A 13 4.79 -16.92 2.63
N THR A 14 5.33 -15.96 3.37
CA THR A 14 6.45 -15.11 2.93
C THR A 14 7.79 -15.54 3.49
N ASN A 15 7.82 -16.69 4.19
CA ASN A 15 9.02 -17.31 4.73
C ASN A 15 9.84 -16.38 5.64
N PHE A 16 9.17 -15.56 6.48
CA PHE A 16 9.82 -14.67 7.45
C PHE A 16 10.56 -15.42 8.57
N PHE A 17 10.45 -16.75 8.63
CA PHE A 17 11.24 -17.60 9.52
C PHE A 17 12.73 -17.44 9.19
N GLY A 18 13.51 -17.02 10.17
CA GLY A 18 14.95 -17.28 10.13
C GLY A 18 15.15 -18.79 10.27
N SER A 19 16.03 -19.38 9.47
CA SER A 19 16.30 -20.82 9.40
C SER A 19 16.19 -21.53 10.76
N GLY A 20 15.04 -22.13 11.08
CA GLY A 20 14.82 -22.87 12.33
C GLY A 20 13.39 -22.84 12.89
N ASN A 21 12.91 -24.02 13.31
CA ASN A 21 11.61 -24.27 13.97
C ASN A 21 11.66 -24.01 15.50
N ASP A 22 12.34 -22.94 15.94
CA ASP A 22 12.42 -22.56 17.36
C ASP A 22 11.24 -21.65 17.73
N PRO A 23 10.55 -21.80 18.88
CA PRO A 23 9.61 -20.80 19.39
C PRO A 23 10.16 -19.37 19.42
N ARG A 24 11.47 -19.18 19.67
CA ARG A 24 12.12 -17.85 19.54
C ARG A 24 12.24 -17.38 18.09
N SER A 25 12.11 -18.27 17.12
CA SER A 25 12.02 -17.94 15.69
C SER A 25 10.72 -17.20 15.41
N LEU A 26 9.61 -17.63 16.03
CA LEU A 26 8.30 -17.03 15.80
C LEU A 26 8.21 -15.58 16.31
N GLU A 27 8.72 -15.32 17.51
CA GLU A 27 8.79 -13.96 18.06
C GLU A 27 9.67 -13.05 17.18
N ARG A 28 10.82 -13.57 16.71
CA ARG A 28 11.69 -12.87 15.77
C ARG A 28 10.98 -12.60 14.44
N SER A 29 10.25 -13.57 13.90
CA SER A 29 9.48 -13.41 12.66
C SER A 29 8.37 -12.39 12.81
N ARG A 30 7.66 -12.37 13.96
CA ARG A 30 6.67 -11.33 14.27
C ARG A 30 7.31 -9.95 14.25
N LYS A 31 8.43 -9.77 14.96
CA LYS A 31 9.15 -8.50 14.99
C LYS A 31 9.62 -8.09 13.59
N ARG A 32 10.19 -9.02 12.82
CA ARG A 32 10.63 -8.77 11.43
C ARG A 32 9.48 -8.37 10.52
N LEU A 33 8.31 -9.01 10.66
CA LEU A 33 7.12 -8.62 9.91
C LEU A 33 6.71 -7.18 10.28
N LEU A 34 6.60 -6.88 11.57
CA LEU A 34 6.21 -5.54 12.02
C LEU A 34 7.22 -4.48 11.56
N ASP A 35 8.52 -4.73 11.70
CA ASP A 35 9.57 -3.85 11.18
C ASP A 35 9.48 -3.69 9.66
N PHE A 36 9.16 -4.75 8.92
CA PHE A 36 8.92 -4.68 7.48
C PHE A 36 7.73 -3.76 7.15
N LEU A 37 6.61 -3.90 7.86
CA LEU A 37 5.43 -3.05 7.64
C LEU A 37 5.75 -1.58 7.96
N VAL A 38 6.47 -1.34 9.06
CA VAL A 38 6.85 0.01 9.47
C VAL A 38 7.73 0.69 8.41
N ASN A 39 8.69 -0.05 7.86
CA ASN A 39 9.59 0.46 6.81
C ASN A 39 8.97 0.48 5.41
N SER A 40 7.76 -0.06 5.24
CA SER A 40 7.05 -0.12 3.96
C SER A 40 5.92 0.91 3.87
N PHE A 41 5.44 1.44 5.01
CA PHE A 41 4.28 2.32 5.06
C PHE A 41 4.59 3.70 5.62
N ASP A 42 3.95 4.71 5.05
CA ASP A 42 3.87 6.05 5.64
C ASP A 42 3.01 6.06 6.91
N GLU A 43 3.10 7.13 7.70
CA GLU A 43 2.41 7.26 8.99
C GLU A 43 0.89 7.08 8.88
N ALA A 44 0.27 7.66 7.84
CA ALA A 44 -1.18 7.59 7.68
C ALA A 44 -1.66 6.17 7.33
N THR A 45 -0.86 5.41 6.58
CA THR A 45 -1.15 3.99 6.31
C THR A 45 -0.92 3.12 7.55
N ARG A 46 0.14 3.40 8.33
CA ARG A 46 0.42 2.69 9.59
C ARG A 46 -0.75 2.78 10.57
N GLN A 47 -1.27 3.98 10.79
CA GLN A 47 -2.42 4.25 11.69
C GLN A 47 -3.72 3.57 11.25
N ARG A 48 -3.83 3.19 9.97
CA ARG A 48 -4.99 2.48 9.40
C ARG A 48 -4.73 0.98 9.20
N THR A 49 -3.56 0.50 9.62
CA THR A 49 -3.17 -0.90 9.51
C THR A 49 -3.37 -1.60 10.83
N THR A 50 -4.08 -2.72 10.77
CA THR A 50 -4.30 -3.63 11.88
C THR A 50 -3.74 -5.00 11.54
N VAL A 51 -2.90 -5.56 12.40
CA VAL A 51 -2.32 -6.89 12.26
C VAL A 51 -2.88 -7.79 13.35
N VAL A 52 -3.43 -8.93 12.99
CA VAL A 52 -3.99 -9.92 13.92
C VAL A 52 -3.07 -11.13 13.99
N PHE A 53 -2.68 -11.52 15.21
CA PHE A 53 -1.92 -12.73 15.49
C PHE A 53 -2.76 -13.71 16.33
N ASP A 54 -2.65 -15.00 16.03
CA ASP A 54 -3.28 -16.08 16.81
C ASP A 54 -2.63 -16.20 18.20
N ALA A 55 -3.41 -16.12 19.28
CA ALA A 55 -2.86 -16.17 20.62
C ALA A 55 -2.33 -17.54 21.06
N LYS A 56 -2.69 -18.65 20.38
CA LYS A 56 -2.17 -20.00 20.70
C LYS A 56 -0.64 -20.07 20.62
N ASN A 57 -0.04 -19.22 19.79
CA ASN A 57 1.40 -19.14 19.60
C ASN A 57 2.01 -17.87 20.19
N ALA A 58 1.23 -17.06 20.93
CA ALA A 58 1.71 -15.84 21.56
C ALA A 58 2.37 -16.15 22.92
N PRO A 59 3.44 -15.42 23.30
CA PRO A 59 4.02 -15.55 24.63
C PRO A 59 3.00 -15.22 25.73
N HIS A 60 3.06 -15.96 26.85
CA HIS A 60 2.17 -15.74 27.98
C HIS A 60 2.31 -14.31 28.54
N GLY A 61 1.21 -13.58 28.62
CA GLY A 61 1.16 -12.24 29.24
C GLY A 61 1.24 -11.05 28.28
N LEU A 62 1.17 -11.25 26.96
CA LEU A 62 1.07 -10.11 26.04
C LEU A 62 -0.27 -9.35 26.20
N PRO A 63 -0.23 -8.02 26.06
CA PRO A 63 -1.44 -7.21 26.01
C PRO A 63 -2.31 -7.61 24.81
N ARG A 64 -3.64 -7.57 24.99
CA ARG A 64 -4.64 -7.94 23.96
C ARG A 64 -4.53 -7.10 22.68
N CYS A 65 -4.03 -5.88 22.85
CA CYS A 65 -3.76 -4.91 21.80
C CYS A 65 -2.43 -4.22 22.12
N GLU A 66 -1.55 -4.15 21.13
CA GLU A 66 -0.26 -3.47 21.18
C GLU A 66 -0.22 -2.46 20.03
N HIS A 67 0.36 -1.28 20.24
CA HIS A 67 0.61 -0.33 19.15
C HIS A 67 2.11 -0.36 18.83
N TYR A 68 2.44 -0.77 17.61
CA TYR A 68 3.82 -0.88 17.14
C TYR A 68 4.10 0.17 16.07
N HIS A 69 4.76 1.27 16.46
CA HIS A 69 5.12 2.39 15.55
C HIS A 69 3.93 2.88 14.69
N GLY A 70 2.76 3.03 15.31
CA GLY A 70 1.53 3.48 14.66
C GLY A 70 0.66 2.35 14.06
N ILE A 71 1.16 1.11 13.99
CA ILE A 71 0.38 -0.05 13.57
C ILE A 71 -0.34 -0.66 14.78
N THR A 72 -1.62 -0.95 14.63
CA THR A 72 -2.40 -1.65 15.66
C THR A 72 -2.17 -3.14 15.54
N VAL A 73 -1.74 -3.78 16.62
CA VAL A 73 -1.46 -5.22 16.69
C VAL A 73 -2.43 -5.86 17.68
N HIS A 74 -3.23 -6.81 17.20
CA HIS A 74 -4.17 -7.55 18.02
C HIS A 74 -3.73 -9.01 18.20
N PHE A 75 -3.89 -9.52 19.40
CA PHE A 75 -3.73 -10.94 19.70
C PHE A 75 -5.10 -11.56 19.96
N ALA A 76 -5.44 -12.61 19.22
CA ALA A 76 -6.71 -13.30 19.29
C ALA A 76 -6.83 -14.19 20.55
N ALA A 77 -6.66 -13.61 21.74
CA ALA A 77 -6.63 -14.32 23.02
C ALA A 77 -8.02 -14.67 23.56
N GLU A 78 -9.05 -13.92 23.16
CA GLU A 78 -10.46 -14.17 23.53
C GLU A 78 -11.25 -14.89 22.42
N TYR A 79 -10.57 -15.27 21.34
CA TYR A 79 -11.15 -15.97 20.20
C TYR A 79 -10.47 -17.32 20.01
N ASP A 80 -11.16 -18.27 19.37
CA ASP A 80 -10.62 -19.60 19.11
C ASP A 80 -9.40 -19.58 18.17
N ASN A 81 -9.35 -18.59 17.27
CA ASN A 81 -8.29 -18.35 16.30
C ASN A 81 -8.31 -16.91 15.79
N ALA A 82 -7.29 -16.55 14.99
CA ALA A 82 -7.22 -15.26 14.31
C ALA A 82 -8.41 -15.03 13.36
N ASP A 83 -8.88 -16.07 12.66
CA ASP A 83 -9.98 -15.95 11.68
C ASP A 83 -11.28 -15.47 12.32
N ALA A 84 -11.61 -15.99 13.51
CA ALA A 84 -12.79 -15.60 14.26
C ALA A 84 -12.72 -14.14 14.69
N MET A 85 -11.54 -13.68 15.13
CA MET A 85 -11.29 -12.28 15.45
C MET A 85 -11.39 -11.38 14.21
N ILE A 86 -10.76 -11.76 13.10
CA ILE A 86 -10.83 -11.03 11.82
C ILE A 86 -12.28 -10.92 11.34
N GLY A 87 -13.01 -12.03 11.40
CA GLY A 87 -14.44 -12.06 11.08
C GLY A 87 -15.23 -11.10 11.96
N ASP A 88 -14.91 -11.01 13.24
CA ASP A 88 -15.58 -10.11 14.17
C ASP A 88 -15.23 -8.63 13.96
N LEU A 89 -13.97 -8.33 13.67
CA LEU A 89 -13.54 -6.99 13.26
C LEU A 89 -14.27 -6.54 11.99
N LEU A 90 -14.36 -7.41 10.98
CA LEU A 90 -15.12 -7.16 9.76
C LEU A 90 -16.64 -7.00 9.98
N ARG A 91 -17.17 -7.59 11.05
CA ARG A 91 -18.60 -7.44 11.43
C ARG A 91 -18.88 -6.09 12.07
N HIS A 92 -17.98 -5.63 12.93
CA HIS A 92 -18.14 -4.39 13.69
C HIS A 92 -17.64 -3.15 12.94
N ASP A 93 -16.86 -3.33 11.88
CA ASP A 93 -16.41 -2.23 11.03
C ASP A 93 -17.61 -1.57 10.31
N SER A 94 -17.64 -0.23 10.35
CA SER A 94 -18.73 0.56 9.76
C SER A 94 -18.65 0.65 8.23
N VAL A 95 -17.47 0.41 7.64
CA VAL A 95 -17.19 0.57 6.21
C VAL A 95 -16.31 -0.58 5.67
N PRO A 96 -16.78 -1.84 5.74
CA PRO A 96 -15.97 -3.01 5.36
C PRO A 96 -15.54 -2.98 3.89
N ARG A 97 -16.26 -2.27 3.02
CA ARG A 97 -15.92 -2.09 1.59
C ARG A 97 -14.62 -1.33 1.34
N GLN A 98 -14.19 -0.51 2.30
CA GLN A 98 -12.93 0.23 2.23
C GLN A 98 -11.77 -0.50 2.92
N MET A 99 -12.06 -1.67 3.51
CA MET A 99 -11.07 -2.52 4.15
C MET A 99 -10.49 -3.50 3.13
N THR A 100 -9.18 -3.69 3.21
CA THR A 100 -8.47 -4.75 2.48
C THR A 100 -7.94 -5.75 3.49
N VAL A 101 -8.33 -7.01 3.32
CA VAL A 101 -7.87 -8.13 4.15
C VAL A 101 -6.73 -8.85 3.45
N VAL A 102 -5.60 -8.99 4.12
CA VAL A 102 -4.42 -9.72 3.63
C VAL A 102 -4.37 -11.05 4.34
N SER A 103 -4.77 -12.11 3.63
CA SER A 103 -4.64 -13.49 4.08
C SER A 103 -4.86 -14.43 2.89
N SER A 104 -4.07 -15.50 2.83
CA SER A 104 -4.28 -16.63 1.93
C SER A 104 -5.21 -17.70 2.51
N ASP A 105 -5.75 -17.50 3.72
CA ASP A 105 -6.72 -18.43 4.31
C ASP A 105 -8.12 -18.26 3.70
N HIS A 106 -8.70 -19.38 3.24
CA HIS A 106 -10.01 -19.40 2.59
C HIS A 106 -11.15 -18.99 3.54
N GLU A 107 -11.08 -19.30 4.83
CA GLU A 107 -12.12 -18.90 5.79
C GLU A 107 -12.10 -17.38 6.03
N VAL A 108 -10.90 -16.80 6.14
CA VAL A 108 -10.72 -15.34 6.22
C VAL A 108 -11.25 -14.65 4.96
N GLN A 109 -10.89 -15.16 3.78
CA GLN A 109 -11.37 -14.60 2.50
C GLN A 109 -12.89 -14.71 2.36
N LYS A 110 -13.50 -15.83 2.79
CA LYS A 110 -14.95 -15.98 2.82
C LYS A 110 -15.59 -14.95 3.76
N ALA A 111 -15.01 -14.71 4.94
CA ALA A 111 -15.49 -13.70 5.87
C ALA A 111 -15.44 -12.28 5.26
N ALA A 112 -14.32 -11.93 4.63
CA ALA A 112 -14.14 -10.68 3.90
C ALA A 112 -15.18 -10.52 2.78
N LYS A 113 -15.34 -11.55 1.94
CA LYS A 113 -16.29 -11.57 0.82
C LYS A 113 -17.74 -11.40 1.29
N ARG A 114 -18.15 -12.07 2.37
CA ARG A 114 -19.49 -11.92 2.97
C ARG A 114 -19.79 -10.48 3.38
N ARG A 115 -18.77 -9.74 3.81
CA ARG A 115 -18.88 -8.32 4.21
C ARG A 115 -18.57 -7.34 3.07
N ARG A 116 -18.33 -7.83 1.85
CA ARG A 116 -17.94 -7.05 0.66
C ARG A 116 -16.62 -6.27 0.87
N ALA A 117 -15.76 -6.75 1.75
CA ALA A 117 -14.39 -6.27 1.87
C ALA A 117 -13.54 -6.80 0.72
N LYS A 118 -12.50 -6.05 0.36
CA LYS A 118 -11.48 -6.54 -0.57
C LYS A 118 -10.60 -7.53 0.18
N PHE A 119 -10.14 -8.57 -0.50
CA PHE A 119 -9.12 -9.47 0.04
C PHE A 119 -8.02 -9.67 -0.99
N ILE A 120 -6.83 -10.02 -0.51
CA ILE A 120 -5.66 -10.29 -1.33
C ILE A 120 -4.82 -11.37 -0.64
N ASP A 121 -4.26 -12.27 -1.45
CA ASP A 121 -3.38 -13.33 -0.95
C ASP A 121 -2.09 -12.73 -0.36
N SER A 122 -1.60 -13.35 0.71
CA SER A 122 -0.45 -12.89 1.48
C SER A 122 0.82 -12.76 0.63
N GLU A 123 1.09 -13.75 -0.22
CA GLU A 123 2.25 -13.77 -1.12
C GLU A 123 2.17 -12.66 -2.18
N VAL A 124 1.05 -12.58 -2.89
CA VAL A 124 0.81 -11.54 -3.92
C VAL A 124 0.90 -10.14 -3.32
N TRP A 125 0.32 -9.95 -2.14
CA TRP A 125 0.40 -8.69 -1.43
C TRP A 125 1.84 -8.33 -1.04
N TYR A 126 2.60 -9.30 -0.53
CA TYR A 126 3.99 -9.10 -0.14
C TYR A 126 4.88 -8.76 -1.33
N GLU A 127 4.75 -9.48 -2.45
CA GLU A 127 5.47 -9.16 -3.69
C GLU A 127 5.15 -7.75 -4.19
N ARG A 128 3.89 -7.32 -4.09
CA ARG A 128 3.48 -5.97 -4.48
C ARG A 128 4.16 -4.91 -3.62
N ILE A 129 4.25 -5.12 -2.31
CA ILE A 129 4.97 -4.19 -1.42
C ILE A 129 6.47 -4.17 -1.75
N LEU A 130 7.08 -5.33 -2.03
CA LEU A 130 8.49 -5.39 -2.42
C LEU A 130 8.76 -4.63 -3.72
N ARG A 131 7.89 -4.78 -4.73
CA ARG A 131 8.01 -4.03 -6.00
C ARG A 131 7.86 -2.53 -5.77
N GLN A 132 6.88 -2.10 -4.97
CA GLN A 132 6.68 -0.69 -4.63
C GLN A 132 7.87 -0.07 -3.88
N ARG A 133 8.65 -0.88 -3.15
CA ARG A 133 9.89 -0.42 -2.51
C ARG A 133 11.08 -0.39 -3.46
N ALA A 134 11.07 -1.23 -4.50
CA ALA A 134 12.14 -1.32 -5.49
C ALA A 134 11.99 -0.29 -6.63
N GLU A 135 10.75 0.08 -6.97
CA GLU A 135 10.47 1.14 -7.93
C GLU A 135 10.51 2.51 -7.23
N PRO A 136 11.20 3.52 -7.80
CA PRO A 136 11.01 4.91 -7.39
C PRO A 136 9.53 5.30 -7.60
N PRO A 137 8.97 6.25 -6.84
CA PRO A 137 7.53 6.49 -6.82
C PRO A 137 7.05 6.95 -8.20
N THR A 138 6.54 6.01 -9.00
CA THR A 138 5.67 6.30 -10.12
C THR A 138 4.30 6.62 -9.53
N ALA A 139 3.78 7.79 -9.91
CA ALA A 139 2.53 8.34 -9.42
C ALA A 139 1.40 7.30 -9.41
N PRO A 140 0.48 7.36 -8.42
CA PRO A 140 -0.52 6.32 -8.24
C PRO A 140 -1.47 6.24 -9.44
N GLU A 141 -1.49 5.08 -10.10
CA GLU A 141 -2.59 4.71 -10.98
C GLU A 141 -3.84 4.44 -10.13
N ASP A 142 -4.76 5.38 -10.18
CA ASP A 142 -6.08 5.31 -9.57
C ASP A 142 -6.97 4.38 -10.43
N PRO A 143 -7.46 3.23 -9.94
CA PRO A 143 -8.16 2.24 -10.77
C PRO A 143 -9.64 2.61 -11.03
N THR A 144 -9.98 3.90 -11.03
CA THR A 144 -11.36 4.36 -11.22
C THR A 144 -11.44 5.51 -12.21
N ARG A 145 -11.07 5.26 -13.47
CA ARG A 145 -11.65 6.00 -14.60
C ARG A 145 -12.06 5.02 -15.67
N SER A 146 -13.37 4.86 -15.84
CA SER A 146 -13.93 4.44 -17.11
C SER A 146 -13.43 5.45 -18.15
N HIS A 147 -12.47 5.05 -18.98
CA HIS A 147 -12.15 5.85 -20.15
C HIS A 147 -13.34 5.75 -21.11
N GLY A 148 -14.14 6.83 -21.12
CA GLY A 148 -14.92 7.24 -22.28
C GLY A 148 -14.00 7.41 -23.51
N PRO A 149 -14.59 7.58 -24.69
CA PRO A 149 -13.93 7.29 -25.95
C PRO A 149 -12.63 8.08 -26.12
N LEU A 150 -11.58 7.40 -26.57
CA LEU A 150 -10.35 8.05 -27.01
C LEU A 150 -10.71 9.07 -28.10
N LEU A 151 -10.29 10.32 -27.90
CA LEU A 151 -10.31 11.32 -28.96
C LEU A 151 -9.60 10.75 -30.18
N THR A 152 -10.23 10.91 -31.33
CA THR A 152 -9.73 10.38 -32.60
C THR A 152 -8.48 11.16 -33.03
N PRO A 153 -7.60 10.57 -33.86
CA PRO A 153 -6.44 11.27 -34.39
C PRO A 153 -6.75 12.61 -35.10
N GLU A 154 -7.99 12.79 -35.57
CA GLU A 154 -8.48 14.03 -36.19
C GLU A 154 -8.63 15.18 -35.19
N GLU A 155 -9.10 14.90 -33.97
CA GLU A 155 -9.31 15.92 -32.92
C GLU A 155 -7.96 16.44 -32.38
N ILE A 156 -6.94 15.57 -32.34
CA ILE A 156 -5.56 15.95 -31.98
C ILE A 156 -4.96 16.89 -33.04
N SER A 157 -5.26 16.65 -34.32
CA SER A 157 -4.77 17.48 -35.43
C SER A 157 -5.38 18.88 -35.43
N LEU A 158 -6.66 18.99 -35.06
CA LEU A 158 -7.35 20.28 -34.93
C LEU A 158 -6.75 21.13 -33.80
N LEU A 159 -6.47 20.53 -32.64
CA LEU A 159 -5.87 21.22 -31.51
C LEU A 159 -4.44 21.71 -31.80
N ALA A 160 -3.65 20.92 -32.54
CA ALA A 160 -2.30 21.30 -32.94
C ALA A 160 -2.28 22.47 -33.94
N LYS A 161 -3.31 22.60 -34.79
CA LYS A 161 -3.45 23.75 -35.69
C LYS A 161 -3.83 25.02 -34.95
N GLU A 162 -4.69 24.93 -33.95
CA GLU A 162 -5.13 26.07 -33.14
C GLU A 162 -3.95 26.67 -32.34
N MET A 163 -3.08 25.81 -31.78
CA MET A 163 -1.87 26.25 -31.07
C MET A 163 -0.80 26.89 -31.97
N ALA A 164 -0.79 26.58 -33.27
CA ALA A 164 0.18 27.14 -34.21
C ALA A 164 -0.20 28.56 -34.68
N GLU A 165 -1.45 29.00 -34.47
CA GLU A 165 -1.89 30.35 -34.83
C GLU A 165 -1.69 31.39 -33.70
N GLU A 166 -1.57 30.96 -32.44
CA GLU A 166 -1.45 31.87 -31.28
C GLU A 166 -0.03 32.36 -30.92
N GLN A 167 1.03 31.92 -31.61
CA GLN A 167 2.41 32.39 -31.36
C GLN A 167 2.91 33.45 -32.36
N ARG A 168 2.06 34.39 -32.75
CA ARG A 168 2.48 35.66 -33.36
C ARG A 168 1.97 36.85 -32.57
N GLU A 169 2.47 37.02 -31.36
CA GLU A 169 2.66 38.36 -30.80
C GLU A 169 4.06 38.45 -30.21
N ASP A 170 4.82 39.40 -30.75
CA ASP A 170 6.23 39.67 -30.49
C ASP A 170 6.51 39.96 -29.00
N ILE A 171 7.19 39.03 -28.32
CA ILE A 171 7.57 39.20 -26.90
C ILE A 171 8.90 39.97 -26.74
N PHE A 172 9.62 40.29 -27.81
CA PHE A 172 10.92 40.96 -27.71
C PHE A 172 10.96 42.33 -28.41
N PRO A 173 11.17 43.44 -27.67
CA PRO A 173 11.45 44.72 -28.29
C PRO A 173 12.79 44.69 -29.05
N PRO A 174 12.91 45.41 -30.18
CA PRO A 174 14.14 45.44 -30.97
C PRO A 174 15.27 46.14 -30.20
N GLY A 175 16.41 45.47 -30.02
CA GLY A 175 17.65 46.05 -29.45
C GLY A 175 18.35 45.25 -28.34
N TYR A 176 17.82 44.10 -27.89
CA TYR A 176 18.36 43.40 -26.71
C TYR A 176 19.57 42.47 -26.97
N ALA A 177 20.06 42.36 -28.20
CA ALA A 177 21.08 41.38 -28.58
C ALA A 177 22.50 41.95 -28.78
N GLU A 178 22.72 43.25 -28.60
CA GLU A 178 24.03 43.87 -28.87
C GLU A 178 24.99 43.94 -27.66
N ASP A 179 24.54 43.63 -26.43
CA ASP A 179 25.36 43.80 -25.21
C ASP A 179 26.03 42.52 -24.67
N LEU A 180 26.01 41.40 -25.38
CA LEU A 180 26.50 40.10 -24.86
C LEU A 180 27.81 39.59 -25.47
N PHE A 181 28.46 40.36 -26.35
CA PHE A 181 29.79 40.04 -26.88
C PHE A 181 30.74 41.23 -26.70
N GLY A 182 31.11 41.50 -25.44
CA GLY A 182 32.17 42.43 -25.08
C GLY A 182 33.44 41.67 -24.66
N GLU A 183 34.46 41.77 -25.53
CA GLU A 183 35.89 41.80 -25.22
C GLU A 183 36.60 40.47 -24.82
N GLU A 184 37.01 39.72 -25.84
CA GLU A 184 38.32 39.03 -25.83
C GLU A 184 39.38 40.02 -26.34
N ASP A 185 40.47 40.18 -25.59
CA ASP A 185 41.74 40.73 -26.08
C ASP A 185 42.85 40.48 -25.01
N PRO A 186 44.15 40.48 -25.35
CA PRO A 186 44.83 39.69 -26.39
C PRO A 186 45.90 38.73 -25.82
#